data_AF-A0A6F9DF65-F1
#
_entry.id   AF-A0A6F9DF65-F1
#
_cell.length_a   1.000
_cell.length_b   1.000
_cell.length_c   1.000
_cell.angle_alpha   90.00
_cell.angle_beta   90.00
_cell.angle_gamma   90.00
#
_symmetry.space_group_name_H-M   'P 1'
#
loop_
_entity.id
_entity.type
_entity.pdbx_description
1 polymer ?
#
loop_
_entity_poly.entity_id
_entity_poly.type
_entity_poly.pdbx_seq_one_letter_code
_entity_poly.pdbx_strand_id
1 'polypeptide(L)'
;MILQIRFRVLDSFYSDFLHNYESLASCRPLWRLINTTLVAPKRLGHSHCTTVAKTMRCFKSWIFRLQHRVTDHAIQFLSKIIDAKLLQDVVFVTIFFGANDAVLPECYTKQHVPVDRYQTNLVKIVEHFQSLGITSEKIILIAPPPVDAELRAKDLLESGDKPCLDRINDATIEYAKACVKVANSKKCRVIDLFTLMINKHLPTYLHDGLHFSDEGNSLLASELSTHVEELTKELDVNLPDWKDLCGVE
;
A
#
# COMPACT_ATOMS: atom_id res chain seq x y z
N MET A 1 10.02 24.62 -19.78
CA MET A 1 10.78 24.10 -18.64
C MET A 1 10.07 24.51 -17.35
N ILE A 2 9.08 23.73 -16.89
CA ILE A 2 8.55 23.78 -15.52
C ILE A 2 8.31 22.33 -15.10
N LEU A 3 9.14 21.96 -14.13
CA LEU A 3 9.23 20.70 -13.40
C LEU A 3 8.45 20.92 -12.10
N GLN A 4 7.51 20.05 -11.71
CA GLN A 4 7.18 19.84 -10.30
C GLN A 4 6.41 18.54 -10.06
N ILE A 5 7.16 17.53 -9.62
CA ILE A 5 6.69 16.36 -8.87
C ILE A 5 7.04 16.66 -7.40
N ARG A 6 6.13 16.48 -6.44
CA ARG A 6 6.43 16.02 -5.06
C ARG A 6 5.14 15.60 -4.33
N PHE A 7 5.16 14.44 -3.68
CA PHE A 7 4.38 14.21 -2.46
C PHE A 7 5.34 13.68 -1.39
N ARG A 8 5.80 14.61 -0.54
CA ARG A 8 6.31 14.33 0.82
C ARG A 8 5.10 14.45 1.74
N VAL A 9 4.87 13.47 2.61
CA VAL A 9 4.17 13.72 3.87
C VAL A 9 5.26 13.81 4.93
N LEU A 10 5.75 15.02 5.14
CA LEU A 10 6.50 15.44 6.31
C LEU A 10 5.98 16.83 6.62
N ASP A 11 5.30 17.01 7.75
CA ASP A 11 5.17 18.32 8.35
C ASP A 11 5.09 18.16 9.88
N SER A 12 6.26 18.27 10.51
CA SER A 12 6.57 19.26 11.56
C SER A 12 7.70 18.74 12.45
N PHE A 13 8.93 19.20 12.19
CA PHE A 13 9.72 19.96 13.16
C PHE A 13 10.90 20.60 12.39
N TYR A 14 10.81 21.92 12.30
CA TYR A 14 11.75 22.96 11.89
C TYR A 14 13.19 22.64 11.40
N SER A 15 13.53 23.32 10.30
CA SER A 15 14.79 24.03 9.99
C SER A 15 16.02 23.28 9.47
N ASP A 16 16.59 23.88 8.42
CA ASP A 16 18.00 23.89 8.01
C ASP A 16 18.60 22.62 7.37
N PHE A 17 18.56 22.56 6.04
CA PHE A 17 19.75 22.63 5.17
C PHE A 17 19.33 22.42 3.70
N LEU A 18 19.22 23.52 2.94
CA LEU A 18 19.40 23.48 1.49
C LEU A 18 20.90 23.60 1.26
N HIS A 19 21.54 22.64 0.59
CA HIS A 19 22.56 22.91 -0.44
C HIS A 19 22.91 21.60 -1.18
N ASN A 20 22.86 21.70 -2.51
CA ASN A 20 23.45 20.83 -3.53
C ASN A 20 22.92 19.39 -3.66
N TYR A 21 22.17 19.14 -4.74
CA TYR A 21 22.67 18.34 -5.86
C TYR A 21 21.65 18.35 -7.01
N GLU A 22 22.06 18.93 -8.13
CA GLU A 22 21.51 18.68 -9.46
C GLU A 22 21.96 17.28 -9.91
N SER A 23 21.00 16.39 -10.22
CA SER A 23 21.03 15.63 -11.47
C SER A 23 19.66 14.99 -11.71
N LEU A 24 19.09 15.33 -12.87
CA LEU A 24 17.89 14.72 -13.43
C LEU A 24 18.30 13.43 -14.15
N ALA A 25 18.04 12.27 -13.54
CA ALA A 25 17.94 11.01 -14.27
C ALA A 25 17.06 10.02 -13.50
N SER A 26 15.99 9.56 -14.15
CA SER A 26 15.00 8.56 -13.70
C SER A 26 13.90 9.06 -12.74
N CYS A 27 12.81 9.57 -13.32
CA CYS A 27 11.51 9.58 -12.65
C CYS A 27 10.95 8.15 -12.66
N ARG A 28 11.45 7.27 -11.78
CA ARG A 28 10.80 5.99 -11.46
C ARG A 28 9.75 6.23 -10.37
N PRO A 29 8.47 5.86 -10.55
CA PRO A 29 7.54 5.84 -9.43
C PRO A 29 7.96 4.68 -8.51
N LEU A 30 8.73 4.99 -7.47
CA LEU A 30 9.07 4.04 -6.42
C LEU A 30 7.82 3.73 -5.58
N TRP A 31 7.02 2.78 -6.05
CA TRP A 31 5.96 2.16 -5.26
C TRP A 31 6.62 1.25 -4.21
N ARG A 32 7.08 1.79 -3.09
CA ARG A 32 7.39 0.96 -1.91
C ARG A 32 6.13 0.84 -1.06
N LEU A 33 5.09 0.15 -1.53
CA LEU A 33 3.82 0.05 -0.80
C LEU A 33 4.00 -0.90 0.39
N ILE A 34 4.06 -0.36 1.60
CA ILE A 34 4.01 -1.18 2.81
C ILE A 34 3.04 -0.44 3.75
N ASN A 35 1.95 -1.14 4.11
CA ASN A 35 1.07 -0.91 5.25
C ASN A 35 -0.35 -0.37 4.97
N THR A 36 -0.60 0.85 4.46
CA THR A 36 -1.98 1.34 4.23
C THR A 36 -1.98 2.56 3.32
N THR A 37 -2.88 2.63 2.34
CA THR A 37 -3.12 3.84 1.52
C THR A 37 -4.58 4.27 1.62
N LEU A 38 -4.83 5.51 2.05
CA LEU A 38 -6.12 6.17 1.87
C LEU A 38 -6.09 6.96 0.57
N VAL A 39 -7.17 6.94 -0.20
CA VAL A 39 -7.25 7.69 -1.45
C VAL A 39 -8.49 8.59 -1.40
N ALA A 40 -8.28 9.90 -1.52
CA ALA A 40 -9.31 10.94 -1.54
C ALA A 40 -9.19 11.77 -2.84
N PRO A 41 -10.24 12.37 -3.41
CA PRO A 41 -10.12 13.17 -4.63
C PRO A 41 -9.22 14.41 -4.41
N LYS A 42 -8.46 14.78 -5.44
CA LYS A 42 -7.64 16.00 -5.50
C LYS A 42 -8.40 17.01 -6.35
N ARG A 43 -8.62 18.23 -5.82
CA ARG A 43 -8.94 19.38 -6.67
C ARG A 43 -7.72 19.68 -7.55
N LEU A 44 -7.75 19.30 -8.82
CA LEU A 44 -6.66 19.54 -9.76
C LEU A 44 -6.85 20.88 -10.49
N GLY A 45 -5.75 21.63 -10.63
CA GLY A 45 -5.59 22.64 -11.67
C GLY A 45 -5.00 22.00 -12.93
N HIS A 46 -5.45 22.49 -14.08
CA HIS A 46 -5.13 22.11 -15.47
C HIS A 46 -3.75 21.46 -15.69
N SER A 47 -3.72 20.20 -16.16
CA SER A 47 -2.63 19.67 -17.01
C SER A 47 -2.93 18.30 -17.65
N HIS A 48 -2.33 18.12 -18.84
CA HIS A 48 -2.50 17.00 -19.78
C HIS A 48 -1.66 15.75 -19.40
N CYS A 49 -2.23 14.54 -19.50
CA CYS A 49 -1.51 13.25 -19.76
C CYS A 49 -2.48 12.03 -19.73
N THR A 50 -2.56 11.15 -20.72
CA THR A 50 -3.52 10.00 -20.77
C THR A 50 -2.90 8.66 -20.36
N THR A 51 -3.07 8.18 -19.11
CA THR A 51 -2.90 6.78 -18.62
C THR A 51 -3.39 6.66 -17.16
N VAL A 52 -3.64 5.46 -16.60
CA VAL A 52 -3.94 5.09 -15.18
C VAL A 52 -3.24 5.93 -14.09
N ALA A 53 -2.03 6.43 -14.36
CA ALA A 53 -1.37 7.42 -13.51
C ALA A 53 -2.22 8.71 -13.28
N LYS A 54 -3.12 9.10 -14.20
CA LYS A 54 -4.12 10.16 -14.02
C LYS A 54 -5.11 9.81 -12.91
N THR A 55 -5.65 8.60 -12.90
CA THR A 55 -6.64 8.16 -11.90
C THR A 55 -6.07 8.12 -10.48
N MET A 56 -4.75 8.09 -10.28
CA MET A 56 -4.15 8.32 -8.96
C MET A 56 -3.58 9.73 -8.77
N ARG A 57 -3.24 10.47 -9.84
CA ARG A 57 -2.83 11.90 -9.79
C ARG A 57 -4.01 12.83 -9.47
N CYS A 58 -5.23 12.44 -9.84
CA CYS A 58 -6.48 13.12 -9.52
C CYS A 58 -6.93 12.90 -8.08
N PHE A 59 -6.17 12.16 -7.26
CA PHE A 59 -6.54 11.85 -5.89
C PHE A 59 -5.39 12.19 -4.94
N LYS A 60 -5.71 12.89 -3.85
CA LYS A 60 -4.83 12.99 -2.67
C LYS A 60 -4.78 11.59 -2.05
N SER A 61 -3.66 10.90 -2.21
CA SER A 61 -3.40 9.70 -1.44
C SER A 61 -2.71 10.06 -0.13
N TRP A 62 -3.27 9.63 0.99
CA TRP A 62 -2.59 9.61 2.28
C TRP A 62 -2.00 8.22 2.43
N ILE A 63 -0.70 8.09 2.16
CA ILE A 63 0.01 6.84 2.41
C ILE A 63 0.50 6.88 3.85
N PHE A 64 -0.10 6.10 4.73
CA PHE A 64 0.45 5.84 6.05
C PHE A 64 1.53 4.77 5.92
N ARG A 65 2.75 5.22 5.59
CA ARG A 65 3.92 4.35 5.51
C ARG A 65 4.41 3.99 6.89
N LEU A 66 4.05 2.80 7.32
CA LEU A 66 4.44 2.27 8.63
C LEU A 66 5.56 1.25 8.46
N GLN A 67 6.66 1.65 7.81
CA GLN A 67 7.78 0.73 7.53
C GLN A 67 8.16 -0.09 8.78
N HIS A 68 8.35 -1.39 8.58
CA HIS A 68 8.65 -2.38 9.63
C HIS A 68 7.59 -2.54 10.73
N ARG A 69 6.37 -2.01 10.58
CA ARG A 69 5.27 -2.24 11.53
C ARG A 69 4.47 -3.49 11.18
N VAL A 70 3.66 -3.87 12.16
CA VAL A 70 2.82 -5.08 12.19
C VAL A 70 1.44 -4.67 12.67
N THR A 71 0.46 -5.55 12.56
CA THR A 71 -0.93 -5.25 12.93
C THR A 71 -1.09 -4.85 14.41
N ASP A 72 -0.27 -5.39 15.32
CA ASP A 72 -0.25 -4.98 16.73
C ASP A 72 0.00 -3.48 16.91
N HIS A 73 0.94 -2.94 16.14
CA HIS A 73 1.22 -1.51 16.18
C HIS A 73 0.03 -0.73 15.61
N ALA A 74 -0.58 -1.21 14.51
CA ALA A 74 -1.73 -0.58 13.87
C ALA A 74 -2.88 -0.31 14.84
N ILE A 75 -3.22 -1.31 15.65
CA ILE A 75 -4.27 -1.17 16.67
C ILE A 75 -3.98 -0.04 17.67
N GLN A 76 -2.71 0.25 17.97
CA GLN A 76 -2.34 1.25 18.97
C GLN A 76 -2.39 2.70 18.48
N PHE A 77 -2.21 2.94 17.18
CA PHE A 77 -2.14 4.30 16.64
C PHE A 77 -3.28 4.68 15.69
N LEU A 78 -4.01 3.72 15.09
CA LEU A 78 -5.07 4.05 14.12
C LEU A 78 -6.12 4.98 14.73
N SER A 79 -6.56 4.71 15.96
CA SER A 79 -7.53 5.57 16.67
C SER A 79 -6.98 6.94 17.06
N LYS A 80 -5.66 7.11 17.10
CA LYS A 80 -4.99 8.38 17.43
C LYS A 80 -4.76 9.27 16.23
N ILE A 81 -4.67 8.67 15.04
CA ILE A 81 -4.25 9.35 13.80
C ILE A 81 -5.40 9.46 12.81
N ILE A 82 -6.28 8.46 12.76
CA ILE A 82 -7.37 8.37 11.80
C ILE A 82 -8.69 8.59 12.53
N ASP A 83 -9.31 9.73 12.24
CA ASP A 83 -10.64 10.12 12.72
C ASP A 83 -11.60 10.35 11.55
N ALA A 84 -12.88 10.63 11.86
CA ALA A 84 -13.90 10.86 10.85
C ALA A 84 -13.60 12.08 9.96
N LYS A 85 -12.88 13.09 10.48
CA LYS A 85 -12.53 14.29 9.72
C LYS A 85 -11.51 13.96 8.63
N LEU A 86 -10.51 13.14 8.94
CA LEU A 86 -9.52 12.69 7.95
C LEU A 86 -10.17 11.85 6.84
N LEU A 87 -11.23 11.11 7.18
CA LEU A 87 -11.90 10.19 6.26
C LEU A 87 -13.04 10.81 5.45
N GLN A 88 -13.41 12.07 5.70
CA GLN A 88 -14.57 12.72 5.08
C GLN A 88 -14.59 12.63 3.55
N ASP A 89 -13.45 12.82 2.90
CA ASP A 89 -13.30 12.80 1.45
C ASP A 89 -12.67 11.49 0.93
N VAL A 90 -12.50 10.48 1.78
CA VAL A 90 -11.85 9.23 1.38
C VAL A 90 -12.80 8.37 0.54
N VAL A 91 -12.37 8.02 -0.67
CA VAL A 91 -13.12 7.17 -1.60
C VAL A 91 -12.98 5.71 -1.22
N PHE A 92 -11.77 5.30 -0.87
CA PHE A 92 -11.46 3.94 -0.43
C PHE A 92 -10.18 3.86 0.39
N VAL A 93 -10.03 2.74 1.09
CA VAL A 93 -8.91 2.42 1.98
C VAL A 93 -8.30 1.09 1.56
N THR A 94 -6.97 1.02 1.48
CA THR A 94 -6.26 -0.25 1.37
C THR A 94 -5.61 -0.62 2.70
N ILE A 95 -5.75 -1.87 3.13
CA ILE A 95 -5.09 -2.42 4.32
C ILE A 95 -4.10 -3.48 3.85
N PHE A 96 -2.79 -3.26 4.07
CA PHE A 96 -1.74 -4.13 3.54
C PHE A 96 -0.69 -4.48 4.61
N PHE A 97 -1.10 -5.33 5.54
CA PHE A 97 -0.26 -5.93 6.59
C PHE A 97 -0.15 -7.43 6.38
N GLY A 98 0.76 -8.09 7.12
CA GLY A 98 0.93 -9.54 7.07
C GLY A 98 2.36 -9.95 6.76
N ALA A 99 3.06 -9.21 5.89
CA ALA A 99 4.44 -9.56 5.53
C ALA A 99 5.36 -9.54 6.75
N ASN A 100 5.27 -8.51 7.60
CA ASN A 100 6.06 -8.45 8.84
C ASN A 100 5.49 -9.32 9.96
N ASP A 101 4.17 -9.42 10.06
CA ASP A 101 3.48 -10.25 11.04
C ASP A 101 3.90 -11.73 10.89
N ALA A 102 4.10 -12.18 9.65
CA ALA A 102 4.52 -13.52 9.26
C ALA A 102 6.00 -13.85 9.51
N VAL A 103 6.77 -12.96 10.16
CA VAL A 103 8.12 -13.34 10.61
C VAL A 103 8.03 -14.57 11.50
N LEU A 104 8.95 -15.51 11.34
CA LEU A 104 9.02 -16.72 12.14
C LEU A 104 9.26 -16.39 13.63
N PRO A 105 8.53 -17.05 14.56
CA PRO A 105 8.64 -16.77 16.00
C PRO A 105 10.04 -17.03 16.57
N GLU A 106 10.82 -17.89 15.94
CA GLU A 106 12.18 -18.23 16.34
C GLU A 106 13.18 -17.11 16.02
N CYS A 107 12.86 -16.21 15.10
CA CYS A 107 13.70 -15.07 14.82
C CYS A 107 13.47 -13.97 15.85
N TYR A 108 14.55 -13.51 16.49
CA TYR A 108 14.57 -12.50 17.56
C TYR A 108 14.20 -11.08 17.07
N THR A 109 13.05 -10.93 16.45
CA THR A 109 12.49 -9.66 16.00
C THR A 109 11.22 -9.36 16.80
N LYS A 110 10.87 -8.07 16.93
CA LYS A 110 9.59 -7.66 17.51
C LYS A 110 8.45 -7.63 16.47
N GLN A 111 8.64 -8.31 15.34
CA GLN A 111 7.70 -8.27 14.22
C GLN A 111 6.73 -9.46 14.20
N HIS A 112 7.10 -10.60 14.79
CA HIS A 112 6.19 -11.75 14.80
C HIS A 112 4.86 -11.41 15.50
N VAL A 113 3.75 -11.69 14.82
CA VAL A 113 2.41 -11.61 15.39
C VAL A 113 1.70 -12.93 15.10
N PRO A 114 1.30 -13.73 16.11
CA PRO A 114 0.59 -14.99 15.89
C PRO A 114 -0.61 -14.83 14.95
N VAL A 115 -0.84 -15.81 14.07
CA VAL A 115 -1.82 -15.71 12.96
C VAL A 115 -3.26 -15.44 13.44
N ASP A 116 -3.65 -15.99 14.58
CA ASP A 116 -4.94 -15.75 15.23
C ASP A 116 -5.08 -14.30 15.73
N ARG A 117 -4.01 -13.75 16.30
CA ARG A 117 -3.92 -12.35 16.71
C ARG A 117 -3.88 -11.42 15.51
N TYR A 118 -3.13 -11.75 14.46
CA TYR A 118 -3.14 -11.03 13.19
C TYR A 118 -4.55 -10.96 12.60
N GLN A 119 -5.26 -12.09 12.54
CA GLN A 119 -6.63 -12.15 12.05
C GLN A 119 -7.57 -11.26 12.89
N THR A 120 -7.45 -11.35 14.22
CA THR A 120 -8.23 -10.52 15.16
C THR A 120 -7.92 -9.03 15.00
N ASN A 121 -6.65 -8.68 14.78
CA ASN A 121 -6.24 -7.31 14.56
C ASN A 121 -6.79 -6.79 13.23
N LEU A 122 -6.72 -7.55 12.14
CA LEU A 122 -7.33 -7.14 10.87
C LEU A 122 -8.83 -6.85 11.01
N VAL A 123 -9.56 -7.69 11.74
CA VAL A 123 -10.98 -7.46 12.05
C VAL A 123 -11.18 -6.10 12.72
N LYS A 124 -10.40 -5.80 13.78
CA LYS A 124 -10.47 -4.52 14.49
C LYS A 124 -10.09 -3.32 13.61
N ILE A 125 -9.09 -3.47 12.75
CA ILE A 125 -8.69 -2.41 11.80
C ILE A 125 -9.85 -2.10 10.85
N VAL A 126 -10.47 -3.13 10.26
CA VAL A 126 -11.63 -2.98 9.37
C VAL A 126 -12.80 -2.34 10.11
N GLU A 127 -13.12 -2.81 11.32
CA GLU A 127 -14.19 -2.27 12.14
C GLU A 127 -13.95 -0.80 12.53
N HIS A 128 -12.69 -0.40 12.76
CA HIS A 128 -12.34 1.00 13.00
C HIS A 128 -12.74 1.89 11.83
N PHE A 129 -12.34 1.54 10.60
CA PHE A 129 -12.73 2.30 9.40
C PHE A 129 -14.26 2.29 9.17
N GLN A 130 -14.93 1.17 9.41
CA GLN A 130 -16.38 1.07 9.32
C GLN A 130 -17.08 1.98 10.33
N SER A 131 -16.58 2.04 11.58
CA SER A 131 -17.12 2.92 12.62
C SER A 131 -17.00 4.41 12.28
N LEU A 132 -16.05 4.76 11.41
CA LEU A 132 -15.84 6.12 10.91
C LEU A 132 -16.55 6.40 9.58
N GLY A 133 -17.42 5.49 9.11
CA GLY A 133 -18.29 5.69 7.95
C GLY A 133 -17.78 5.14 6.62
N ILE A 134 -16.64 4.44 6.58
CA ILE A 134 -16.18 3.76 5.37
C ILE A 134 -16.95 2.44 5.20
N THR A 135 -17.69 2.30 4.10
CA THR A 135 -18.44 1.06 3.81
C THR A 135 -17.50 -0.10 3.47
N SER A 136 -17.91 -1.34 3.72
CA SER A 136 -17.07 -2.53 3.46
C SER A 136 -16.54 -2.60 2.03
N GLU A 137 -17.38 -2.25 1.05
CA GLU A 137 -17.04 -2.24 -0.38
C GLU A 137 -15.89 -1.27 -0.71
N LYS A 138 -15.70 -0.23 0.11
CA LYS A 138 -14.63 0.77 -0.03
C LYS A 138 -13.35 0.38 0.72
N ILE A 139 -13.31 -0.80 1.33
CA ILE A 139 -12.11 -1.32 2.01
C ILE A 139 -11.56 -2.46 1.17
N ILE A 140 -10.29 -2.35 0.78
CA ILE A 140 -9.55 -3.36 0.03
C ILE A 140 -8.46 -3.93 0.95
N LEU A 141 -8.61 -5.18 1.36
CA LEU A 141 -7.54 -5.90 2.05
C LEU A 141 -6.58 -6.47 1.01
N ILE A 142 -5.28 -6.28 1.22
CA ILE A 142 -4.25 -6.85 0.36
C ILE A 142 -3.56 -7.93 1.20
N ALA A 143 -3.70 -9.19 0.79
CA ALA A 143 -3.02 -10.30 1.44
C ALA A 143 -1.51 -10.18 1.22
N PRO A 144 -0.67 -10.57 2.19
CA PRO A 144 0.78 -10.52 2.02
C PRO A 144 1.23 -11.35 0.79
N PRO A 145 2.20 -10.84 0.01
CA PRO A 145 2.78 -11.60 -1.08
C PRO A 145 3.61 -12.78 -0.55
N PRO A 146 3.95 -13.77 -1.38
CA PRO A 146 4.90 -14.81 -1.01
C PRO A 146 6.32 -14.22 -0.92
N VAL A 147 7.21 -14.96 -0.27
CA VAL A 147 8.62 -14.61 -0.11
C VAL A 147 9.49 -15.51 -0.99
N ASP A 148 10.57 -14.95 -1.53
CA ASP A 148 11.64 -15.75 -2.13
C ASP A 148 12.68 -16.02 -1.03
N ALA A 149 12.60 -17.21 -0.44
CA ALA A 149 13.42 -17.58 0.71
C ALA A 149 14.93 -17.61 0.38
N GLU A 150 15.30 -17.98 -0.85
CA GLU A 150 16.70 -18.04 -1.27
C GLU A 150 17.27 -16.63 -1.43
N LEU A 151 16.55 -15.76 -2.15
CA LEU A 151 16.95 -14.37 -2.32
C LEU A 151 16.95 -13.62 -0.98
N ARG A 152 15.99 -13.92 -0.10
CA ARG A 152 15.92 -13.34 1.25
C ARG A 152 17.07 -13.80 2.14
N ALA A 153 17.43 -15.08 2.10
CA ALA A 153 18.58 -15.59 2.85
C ALA A 153 19.88 -14.91 2.39
N LYS A 154 20.04 -14.72 1.08
CA LYS A 154 21.19 -14.00 0.52
C LYS A 154 21.24 -12.54 0.98
N ASP A 155 20.13 -11.82 0.89
CA ASP A 155 20.03 -10.43 1.35
C ASP A 155 20.34 -10.28 2.85
N LEU A 156 19.82 -11.18 3.70
CA LEU A 156 20.12 -11.20 5.13
C LEU A 156 21.62 -11.41 5.40
N LEU A 157 22.26 -12.33 4.69
CA LEU A 157 23.71 -12.57 4.82
C LEU A 157 24.54 -11.35 4.41
N GLU A 158 24.17 -10.67 3.32
CA GLU A 158 24.87 -9.49 2.83
C GLU A 158 24.66 -8.26 3.73
N SER A 159 23.50 -8.15 4.37
CA SER A 159 23.17 -7.04 5.30
C SER A 159 23.89 -7.11 6.65
N GLY A 160 24.51 -8.25 6.99
CA GLY A 160 25.16 -8.49 8.28
C GLY A 160 24.19 -8.72 9.45
N ASP A 161 22.89 -8.78 9.18
CA ASP A 161 21.88 -9.19 10.15
C ASP A 161 21.97 -10.70 10.44
N LYS A 162 21.57 -11.12 11.63
CA LYS A 162 21.68 -12.53 12.09
C LYS A 162 21.16 -13.51 11.02
N PRO A 163 21.78 -14.69 10.85
CA PRO A 163 21.46 -15.67 9.80
C PRO A 163 20.16 -16.45 10.04
N CYS A 164 19.16 -15.85 10.68
CA CYS A 164 17.83 -16.43 10.83
C CYS A 164 17.04 -16.09 9.58
N LEU A 165 16.75 -17.07 8.73
CA LEU A 165 15.79 -16.89 7.65
C LEU A 165 14.45 -16.52 8.29
N ASP A 166 14.03 -15.27 8.12
CA ASP A 166 12.98 -14.69 8.95
C ASP A 166 11.57 -14.97 8.46
N ARG A 167 11.39 -15.41 7.22
CA ARG A 167 10.08 -15.70 6.62
C ARG A 167 10.19 -16.86 5.64
N ILE A 168 9.14 -17.67 5.56
CA ILE A 168 8.98 -18.76 4.59
C ILE A 168 7.53 -18.80 4.08
N ASN A 169 7.33 -19.35 2.89
CA ASN A 169 6.01 -19.41 2.26
C ASN A 169 4.99 -20.24 3.06
N ASP A 170 5.44 -21.31 3.73
CA ASP A 170 4.57 -22.15 4.59
C ASP A 170 3.96 -21.37 5.76
N ALA A 171 4.69 -20.39 6.30
CA ALA A 171 4.16 -19.49 7.31
C ALA A 171 3.30 -18.39 6.65
N THR A 172 3.83 -17.73 5.62
CA THR A 172 3.18 -16.58 4.95
C THR A 172 1.81 -16.93 4.37
N ILE A 173 1.63 -18.15 3.84
CA ILE A 173 0.34 -18.59 3.28
C ILE A 173 -0.79 -18.59 4.32
N GLU A 174 -0.48 -18.87 5.58
CA GLU A 174 -1.48 -18.86 6.66
C GLU A 174 -1.96 -17.43 6.96
N TYR A 175 -1.08 -16.43 6.88
CA TYR A 175 -1.45 -15.02 6.99
C TYR A 175 -2.25 -14.55 5.76
N ALA A 176 -1.87 -15.00 4.56
CA ALA A 176 -2.63 -14.71 3.35
C ALA A 176 -4.07 -15.25 3.43
N LYS A 177 -4.23 -16.53 3.80
CA LYS A 177 -5.54 -17.16 4.05
C LYS A 177 -6.34 -16.42 5.13
N ALA A 178 -5.69 -16.04 6.24
CA ALA A 178 -6.34 -15.28 7.31
C ALA A 178 -6.84 -13.92 6.82
N CYS A 179 -6.05 -13.20 6.02
CA CYS A 179 -6.43 -11.92 5.43
C CYS A 179 -7.65 -12.07 4.50
N VAL A 180 -7.61 -13.05 3.59
CA VAL A 180 -8.73 -13.36 2.68
C VAL A 180 -9.98 -13.74 3.46
N LYS A 181 -9.86 -14.58 4.50
CA LYS A 181 -10.97 -14.95 5.37
C LYS A 181 -11.61 -13.74 6.04
N VAL A 182 -10.81 -12.81 6.56
CA VAL A 182 -11.31 -11.57 7.18
C VAL A 182 -12.04 -10.73 6.16
N ALA A 183 -11.44 -10.49 4.99
CA ALA A 183 -12.06 -9.69 3.93
C ALA A 183 -13.44 -10.24 3.54
N ASN A 184 -13.52 -11.55 3.28
CA ASN A 184 -14.78 -12.22 2.94
C ASN A 184 -15.81 -12.11 4.09
N SER A 185 -15.40 -12.34 5.34
CA SER A 185 -16.30 -12.25 6.50
C SER A 185 -16.85 -10.84 6.72
N LYS A 186 -16.06 -9.81 6.39
CA LYS A 186 -16.43 -8.40 6.52
C LYS A 186 -17.06 -7.81 5.25
N LYS A 187 -17.21 -8.62 4.20
CA LYS A 187 -17.70 -8.22 2.87
C LYS A 187 -16.87 -7.09 2.27
N CYS A 188 -15.57 -7.13 2.52
CA CYS A 188 -14.60 -6.20 1.95
C CYS A 188 -14.02 -6.78 0.66
N ARG A 189 -13.47 -5.91 -0.18
CA ARG A 189 -12.68 -6.32 -1.35
C ARG A 189 -11.36 -6.93 -0.89
N VAL A 190 -10.80 -7.84 -1.70
CA VAL A 190 -9.50 -8.47 -1.40
C VAL A 190 -8.65 -8.64 -2.65
N ILE A 191 -7.35 -8.38 -2.50
CA ILE A 191 -6.31 -8.74 -3.47
C ILE A 191 -5.41 -9.79 -2.83
N ASP A 192 -5.47 -11.04 -3.32
CA ASP A 192 -4.66 -12.14 -2.83
C ASP A 192 -3.31 -12.22 -3.56
N LEU A 193 -2.35 -11.38 -3.15
CA LEU A 193 -1.02 -11.35 -3.77
C LEU A 193 -0.25 -12.66 -3.60
N PHE A 194 -0.49 -13.42 -2.53
CA PHE A 194 0.14 -14.73 -2.36
C PHE A 194 -0.20 -15.63 -3.54
N THR A 195 -1.49 -15.83 -3.80
CA THR A 195 -1.97 -16.69 -4.89
C THR A 195 -1.55 -16.16 -6.26
N LEU A 196 -1.55 -14.83 -6.45
CA LEU A 196 -1.18 -14.22 -7.73
C LEU A 196 0.30 -14.42 -8.09
N MET A 197 1.19 -14.54 -7.10
CA MET A 197 2.63 -14.51 -7.31
C MET A 197 3.33 -15.88 -7.10
N ILE A 198 2.83 -16.74 -6.21
CA ILE A 198 3.55 -17.95 -5.73
C ILE A 198 3.96 -18.91 -6.86
N ASN A 199 3.18 -19.00 -7.95
CA ASN A 199 3.43 -19.90 -9.07
C ASN A 199 3.87 -19.19 -10.36
N LYS A 200 4.16 -17.89 -10.31
CA LYS A 200 4.43 -17.06 -11.50
C LYS A 200 5.71 -16.27 -11.31
N HIS A 201 6.84 -16.77 -11.80
CA HIS A 201 8.10 -16.03 -11.85
C HIS A 201 8.44 -15.26 -10.54
N LEU A 202 8.15 -15.86 -9.37
CA LEU A 202 8.29 -15.20 -8.07
C LEU A 202 9.60 -14.40 -7.89
N PRO A 203 10.78 -14.92 -8.29
CA PRO A 203 12.03 -14.17 -8.18
C PRO A 203 12.03 -12.84 -8.94
N THR A 204 11.28 -12.73 -10.06
CA THR A 204 11.19 -11.49 -10.84
C THR A 204 10.36 -10.41 -10.17
N TYR A 205 9.45 -10.79 -9.27
CA TYR A 205 8.59 -9.84 -8.58
C TYR A 205 9.22 -9.24 -7.32
N LEU A 206 10.35 -9.77 -6.85
CA LEU A 206 10.99 -9.39 -5.60
C LEU A 206 12.45 -8.96 -5.85
N HIS A 207 12.88 -7.87 -5.23
CA HIS A 207 14.27 -7.39 -5.36
C HIS A 207 15.22 -8.08 -4.37
N ASP A 208 14.76 -8.28 -3.13
CA ASP A 208 15.54 -8.82 -2.00
C ASP A 208 14.84 -10.03 -1.35
N GLY A 209 13.90 -10.62 -2.08
CA GLY A 209 13.07 -11.74 -1.62
C GLY A 209 11.90 -11.35 -0.70
N LEU A 210 11.71 -10.04 -0.44
CA LEU A 210 10.59 -9.52 0.35
C LEU A 210 9.92 -8.29 -0.29
N HIS A 211 10.69 -7.31 -0.73
CA HIS A 211 10.21 -6.07 -1.33
C HIS A 211 10.03 -6.21 -2.85
N PHE A 212 8.99 -5.58 -3.38
CA PHE A 212 8.68 -5.65 -4.80
C PHE A 212 9.75 -5.02 -5.70
N SER A 213 10.02 -5.70 -6.81
CA SER A 213 10.66 -5.15 -8.00
C SER A 213 9.72 -4.18 -8.75
N ASP A 214 10.17 -3.64 -9.88
CA ASP A 214 9.32 -2.82 -10.76
C ASP A 214 8.15 -3.66 -11.32
N GLU A 215 8.40 -4.94 -11.64
CA GLU A 215 7.40 -5.90 -12.11
C GLU A 215 6.38 -6.25 -11.02
N GLY A 216 6.83 -6.52 -9.79
CA GLY A 216 5.94 -6.83 -8.66
C GLY A 216 5.02 -5.66 -8.32
N ASN A 217 5.56 -4.44 -8.38
CA ASN A 217 4.78 -3.21 -8.22
C ASN A 217 3.78 -3.00 -9.35
N SER A 218 4.16 -3.31 -10.59
CA SER A 218 3.28 -3.19 -11.75
C SER A 218 2.10 -4.15 -11.65
N LEU A 219 2.32 -5.37 -11.16
CA LEU A 219 1.24 -6.34 -10.89
C LEU A 219 0.24 -5.79 -9.87
N LEU A 220 0.71 -5.37 -8.68
CA LEU A 220 -0.19 -4.82 -7.67
C LEU A 220 -0.92 -3.56 -8.17
N ALA A 221 -0.24 -2.69 -8.92
CA ALA A 221 -0.86 -1.51 -9.50
C ALA A 221 -1.98 -1.88 -10.49
N SER A 222 -1.79 -2.92 -11.31
CA SER A 222 -2.81 -3.43 -12.22
C SER A 222 -4.04 -3.92 -11.46
N GLU A 223 -3.85 -4.77 -10.45
CA GLU A 223 -4.95 -5.29 -9.62
C GLU A 223 -5.71 -4.17 -8.89
N LEU A 224 -4.98 -3.20 -8.32
CA LEU A 224 -5.60 -2.04 -7.67
C LEU A 224 -6.39 -1.18 -8.67
N SER A 225 -5.91 -1.04 -9.91
CA SER A 225 -6.55 -0.17 -10.90
C SER A 225 -7.97 -0.61 -11.21
N THR A 226 -8.20 -1.92 -11.34
CA THR A 226 -9.54 -2.48 -11.54
C THR A 226 -10.49 -2.08 -10.41
N HIS A 227 -10.04 -2.17 -9.15
CA HIS A 227 -10.87 -1.74 -8.03
C HIS A 227 -11.08 -0.22 -7.97
N VAL A 228 -10.06 0.56 -8.30
CA VAL A 228 -10.14 2.03 -8.33
C VAL A 228 -11.15 2.49 -9.36
N GLU A 229 -11.10 1.95 -10.58
CA GLU A 229 -12.03 2.28 -11.66
C GLU A 229 -13.48 2.05 -11.23
N GLU A 230 -13.77 0.90 -10.61
CA GLU A 230 -15.10 0.59 -10.10
C GLU A 230 -15.55 1.51 -8.96
N LEU A 231 -14.66 1.81 -8.00
CA LEU A 231 -14.98 2.64 -6.84
C LEU A 231 -15.10 4.13 -7.17
N THR A 232 -14.56 4.54 -8.32
CA THR A 232 -14.56 5.93 -8.77
C THR A 232 -15.51 6.19 -9.94
N LYS A 233 -16.16 5.16 -10.49
CA LYS A 233 -17.01 5.27 -11.70
C LYS A 233 -18.16 6.28 -11.58
N GLU A 234 -18.72 6.45 -10.38
CA GLU A 234 -19.83 7.37 -10.09
C GLU A 234 -19.34 8.74 -9.60
N LEU A 235 -18.02 8.96 -9.51
CA LEU A 235 -17.49 10.27 -9.14
C LEU A 235 -17.55 11.19 -10.35
N ASP A 236 -18.31 12.27 -10.22
CA ASP A 236 -18.36 13.30 -11.25
C ASP A 236 -16.96 13.83 -11.56
N VAL A 237 -16.64 13.85 -12.86
CA VAL A 237 -15.47 14.56 -13.38
C VAL A 237 -15.76 16.05 -13.24
N ASN A 238 -15.43 16.61 -12.07
CA ASN A 238 -15.82 17.95 -11.63
C ASN A 238 -15.19 19.11 -12.42
N LEU A 239 -14.54 18.85 -13.55
CA LEU A 239 -13.96 19.89 -14.39
C LEU A 239 -14.25 19.59 -15.86
N PRO A 240 -14.85 20.54 -16.61
CA PRO A 240 -15.01 20.41 -18.05
C PRO A 240 -13.65 20.17 -18.72
N ASP A 241 -13.64 19.48 -19.87
CA ASP A 241 -12.41 19.32 -20.61
C ASP A 241 -11.86 20.71 -20.96
N TRP A 242 -10.54 20.87 -20.95
CA TRP A 242 -9.94 22.17 -21.28
C TRP A 242 -10.31 22.61 -22.69
N LYS A 243 -10.61 21.67 -23.61
CA LYS A 243 -11.13 21.97 -24.94
C LYS A 243 -12.52 22.60 -24.88
N ASP A 244 -13.38 22.10 -24.01
CA ASP A 244 -14.71 22.67 -23.74
C ASP A 244 -14.60 24.07 -23.13
N LEU A 245 -13.55 24.32 -22.35
CA LEU A 245 -13.26 25.64 -21.76
C LEU A 245 -12.62 26.64 -22.73
N CYS A 246 -11.82 26.16 -23.68
CA CYS A 246 -11.08 27.02 -24.62
C CYS A 246 -11.83 27.24 -25.94
N GLY A 247 -12.94 26.54 -26.20
CA GLY A 247 -13.72 26.69 -27.44
C GLY A 247 -12.92 26.32 -28.69
N VAL A 248 -11.95 25.39 -28.57
CA VAL A 248 -11.11 24.94 -29.68
C VAL A 248 -11.57 23.53 -30.06
N GLU A 249 -12.25 23.42 -31.20
CA GLU A 249 -12.57 22.13 -31.85
C GLU A 249 -11.29 21.37 -32.25
#